data_AF-A0A168CDW2-F1
#
_entry.id   AF-A0A168CDW2-F1
#
_cell.length_a   1.000
_cell.length_b   1.000
_cell.length_c   1.000
_cell.angle_alpha   90.00
_cell.angle_beta   90.00
_cell.angle_gamma   90.00
#
_symmetry.space_group_name_H-M   'P 1'
#
loop_
_entity.id
_entity.type
_entity.pdbx_description
1 polymer ?
#
loop_
_entity_poly.entity_id
_entity_poly.type
_entity_poly.pdbx_seq_one_letter_code
_entity_poly.pdbx_strand_id
1 'polypeptide(L)'
;MSFPTRSLSTHMRAQGGIGASSQQSALSARIEEKRAELEHLKELKELSAIAAVIGNWHNVLGAINMASTKLAKPTPATANEGGEREEAGPPLPETLVRIPTEHAPTLQAQTESIEAAAAEDASMASP
;
A
#
# COMPACT_ATOMS: atom_id res chain seq x y z
N MET A 1 -9.62 26.74 -6.82
CA MET A 1 -9.88 25.99 -5.58
C MET A 1 -9.32 26.81 -4.44
N SER A 2 -10.19 27.36 -3.59
CA SER A 2 -9.82 28.36 -2.57
C SER A 2 -9.61 27.67 -1.22
N PHE A 3 -8.45 27.86 -0.60
CA PHE A 3 -8.18 27.38 0.76
C PHE A 3 -8.74 28.36 1.80
N PRO A 4 -9.24 27.88 2.96
CA PRO A 4 -9.65 28.76 4.04
C PRO A 4 -8.40 29.39 4.69
N THR A 5 -8.35 30.72 4.71
CA THR A 5 -7.32 31.49 5.43
C THR A 5 -7.53 31.37 6.93
N ARG A 6 -6.52 30.86 7.65
CA ARG A 6 -6.47 30.80 9.11
C ARG A 6 -6.53 32.22 9.70
N SER A 7 -7.67 32.63 10.25
CA SER A 7 -7.76 33.85 11.04
C SER A 7 -6.99 33.66 12.35
N LEU A 8 -5.83 34.30 12.44
CA LEU A 8 -5.09 34.49 13.69
C LEU A 8 -5.92 35.41 14.60
N SER A 9 -6.63 34.82 15.56
CA SER A 9 -7.38 35.54 16.57
C SER A 9 -6.41 36.14 17.60
N THR A 10 -6.14 37.44 17.48
CA THR A 10 -5.36 38.20 18.46
C THR A 10 -6.20 38.45 19.71
N HIS A 11 -5.65 38.14 20.87
CA HIS A 11 -6.34 38.10 22.16
C HIS A 11 -6.42 39.50 22.79
N MET A 12 -7.55 40.17 22.56
CA MET A 12 -8.00 41.27 23.41
C MET A 12 -8.73 40.67 24.62
N ARG A 13 -8.14 40.80 25.80
CA ARG A 13 -8.74 40.46 27.10
C ARG A 13 -10.03 41.27 27.28
N ALA A 14 -11.18 40.66 27.07
CA ALA A 14 -12.49 41.22 27.40
C ALA A 14 -12.89 40.86 28.84
N GLN A 15 -13.35 41.88 29.56
CA GLN A 15 -13.80 41.91 30.93
C GLN A 15 -15.26 41.43 31.04
N GLY A 16 -15.58 40.59 32.04
CA GLY A 16 -16.95 40.34 32.52
C GLY A 16 -17.60 39.02 32.06
N GLY A 17 -17.66 38.04 32.97
CA GLY A 17 -18.15 36.69 32.70
C GLY A 17 -19.67 36.57 32.60
N ILE A 18 -20.15 36.18 31.40
CA ILE A 18 -21.40 35.41 31.18
C ILE A 18 -21.21 34.40 30.01
N GLY A 19 -20.13 34.48 29.22
CA GLY A 19 -19.90 33.64 28.03
C GLY A 19 -18.92 32.47 28.18
N ALA A 20 -18.27 32.28 29.33
CA ALA A 20 -17.26 31.23 29.51
C ALA A 20 -17.86 29.82 29.50
N SER A 21 -19.00 29.62 30.17
CA SER A 21 -19.66 28.31 30.25
C SER A 21 -20.24 27.86 28.92
N SER A 22 -20.80 28.78 28.12
CA SER A 22 -21.32 28.47 26.78
C SER A 22 -20.20 28.22 25.77
N GLN A 23 -19.05 28.89 25.91
CA GLN A 23 -17.87 28.58 25.11
C GLN A 23 -17.27 27.21 25.48
N GLN A 24 -17.25 26.85 26.76
CA GLN A 24 -16.80 25.53 27.21
C GLN A 24 -17.72 24.41 26.70
N SER A 25 -19.04 24.60 26.68
CA SER A 25 -19.96 23.60 26.11
C SER A 25 -19.82 23.47 24.59
N ALA A 26 -19.62 24.58 23.86
CA ALA A 26 -19.39 24.55 22.42
C ALA A 26 -18.09 23.84 22.02
N LEU A 27 -17.02 23.97 22.83
CA LEU A 27 -15.77 23.24 22.61
C LEU A 27 -15.94 21.74 22.84
N SER A 28 -16.67 21.35 23.89
CA SER A 28 -16.96 19.94 24.17
C SER A 28 -17.74 19.29 23.02
N ALA A 29 -18.75 19.97 22.47
CA ALA A 29 -19.51 19.49 21.31
C ALA A 29 -18.60 19.27 20.08
N ARG A 30 -17.68 20.21 19.81
CA ARG A 30 -16.72 20.07 18.70
C ARG A 30 -15.71 18.95 18.92
N ILE A 31 -15.31 18.72 20.18
CA ILE A 31 -14.43 17.59 20.53
C ILE A 31 -15.15 16.27 20.27
N GLU A 32 -16.42 16.16 20.65
CA GLU A 32 -17.23 14.96 20.39
C GLU A 32 -17.39 14.71 18.89
N GLU A 33 -17.73 15.75 18.11
CA GLU A 33 -17.77 15.68 16.65
C GLU A 33 -16.44 15.20 16.05
N LYS A 34 -15.30 15.76 16.46
CA LYS A 34 -13.99 15.34 15.97
C LYS A 34 -13.59 13.94 16.41
N ARG A 35 -14.05 13.48 17.58
CA ARG A 35 -13.84 12.09 18.00
C ARG A 35 -14.59 11.12 17.09
N ALA A 36 -15.86 11.43 16.78
CA ALA A 36 -16.66 10.64 15.85
C ALA A 36 -16.06 10.61 14.43
N GLU A 37 -15.58 11.75 13.91
CA GLU A 37 -14.87 11.78 12.62
C GLU A 37 -13.61 10.90 12.63
N LEU A 38 -12.83 10.94 13.70
CA LEU A 38 -11.61 10.14 13.82
C LEU A 38 -11.91 8.64 13.91
N GLU A 39 -12.98 8.26 14.59
CA GLU A 39 -13.45 6.88 14.65
C GLU A 39 -13.86 6.39 13.26
N HIS A 40 -14.69 7.15 12.55
CA HIS A 40 -15.08 6.83 11.17
C HIS A 40 -13.88 6.70 10.23
N LEU A 41 -12.89 7.59 10.32
CA LEU A 41 -11.66 7.50 9.52
C LEU A 41 -10.85 6.24 9.83
N LYS A 42 -10.82 5.78 11.09
CA LYS A 42 -10.14 4.53 11.47
C LYS A 42 -10.86 3.33 10.88
N GLU A 43 -12.19 3.27 10.98
CA GLU A 43 -13.00 2.20 10.39
C GLU A 43 -12.79 2.10 8.87
N LEU A 44 -12.82 3.24 8.17
CA LEU A 44 -12.57 3.28 6.72
C LEU A 44 -11.17 2.79 6.36
N LYS A 45 -10.15 3.16 7.14
CA LYS A 45 -8.77 2.70 6.92
C LYS A 45 -8.66 1.20 7.11
N GLU A 46 -9.28 0.65 8.15
CA GLU A 46 -9.28 -0.79 8.41
C GLU A 46 -9.99 -1.56 7.29
N LEU A 47 -11.17 -1.10 6.87
CA LEU A 47 -11.90 -1.68 5.76
C LEU A 47 -11.08 -1.65 4.45
N SER A 48 -10.42 -0.52 4.17
CA SER A 48 -9.55 -0.37 3.00
C SER A 48 -8.37 -1.35 3.04
N ALA A 49 -7.75 -1.54 4.21
CA ALA A 49 -6.67 -2.52 4.38
C ALA A 49 -7.16 -3.96 4.14
N ILE A 50 -8.34 -4.32 4.66
CA ILE A 50 -8.94 -5.64 4.43
C ILE A 50 -9.25 -5.85 2.94
N ALA A 51 -9.83 -4.86 2.27
CA ALA A 51 -10.13 -4.93 0.84
C ALA A 51 -8.87 -5.14 -0.01
N ALA A 52 -7.76 -4.47 0.33
CA ALA A 52 -6.48 -4.65 -0.34
C ALA A 52 -5.93 -6.07 -0.17
N VAL A 53 -6.01 -6.62 1.05
CA VAL A 53 -5.59 -8.01 1.33
C VAL A 53 -6.44 -9.01 0.55
N ILE A 54 -7.77 -8.85 0.55
CA ILE A 54 -8.68 -9.73 -0.22
C ILE A 54 -8.38 -9.65 -1.72
N GLY A 55 -8.18 -8.44 -2.26
CA GLY A 55 -7.80 -8.25 -3.67
C GLY A 55 -6.50 -8.96 -4.03
N ASN A 56 -5.50 -8.90 -3.14
CA ASN A 56 -4.26 -9.64 -3.32
C ASN A 56 -4.46 -11.16 -3.32
N TRP A 57 -5.18 -11.70 -2.34
CA TRP A 57 -5.46 -13.14 -2.27
C TRP A 57 -6.29 -13.65 -3.45
N HIS A 58 -7.22 -12.83 -3.96
CA HIS A 58 -7.96 -13.15 -5.18
C HIS A 58 -7.04 -13.36 -6.38
N ASN A 59 -6.04 -12.47 -6.58
CA ASN A 59 -5.07 -12.60 -7.66
C ASN A 59 -4.23 -13.88 -7.52
N VAL A 60 -3.77 -14.19 -6.30
CA VAL A 60 -3.00 -15.41 -6.01
C VAL A 60 -3.82 -16.67 -6.33
N LEU A 61 -5.04 -16.76 -5.80
CA LEU A 61 -5.92 -17.90 -6.04
C LEU A 61 -6.32 -18.02 -7.51
N GLY A 62 -6.56 -16.90 -8.19
CA GLY A 62 -6.84 -16.84 -9.62
C GLY A 62 -5.67 -17.37 -10.46
N ALA A 63 -4.44 -16.93 -10.17
CA ALA A 63 -3.24 -17.41 -10.84
C ALA A 63 -3.02 -18.91 -10.63
N ILE A 64 -3.19 -19.40 -9.40
CA ILE A 64 -3.11 -20.84 -9.08
C ILE A 64 -4.17 -21.61 -9.87
N ASN A 65 -5.41 -21.13 -9.92
CA ASN A 65 -6.48 -21.80 -10.66
C ASN A 65 -6.20 -21.84 -12.17
N MET A 66 -5.74 -20.74 -12.76
CA MET A 66 -5.36 -20.68 -14.19
C MET A 66 -4.20 -21.62 -14.51
N ALA A 67 -3.22 -21.76 -13.61
CA ALA A 67 -2.10 -22.68 -13.78
C ALA A 67 -2.54 -24.15 -13.59
N SER A 68 -3.33 -24.42 -12.55
CA SER A 68 -3.74 -25.77 -12.14
C SER A 68 -4.66 -26.43 -13.17
N THR A 69 -5.59 -25.66 -13.76
CA THR A 69 -6.48 -26.14 -14.83
C THR A 69 -5.80 -26.33 -16.18
N LYS A 70 -4.61 -25.75 -16.37
CA LYS A 70 -3.78 -25.89 -17.58
C LYS A 70 -2.68 -26.96 -17.45
N LEU A 71 -2.73 -27.83 -16.44
CA LEU A 71 -1.90 -29.04 -16.41
C LEU A 71 -2.36 -30.00 -17.53
N ALA A 72 -1.89 -29.75 -18.76
CA ALA A 72 -1.89 -30.75 -19.80
C ALA A 72 -1.06 -31.94 -19.33
N LYS A 73 -1.66 -33.14 -19.31
CA LYS A 73 -0.95 -34.39 -19.03
C LYS A 73 0.26 -34.48 -19.97
N PRO A 74 1.48 -34.74 -19.49
CA PRO A 74 2.61 -34.92 -20.39
C PRO A 74 2.28 -36.11 -21.28
N THR A 75 2.08 -35.89 -22.57
CA THR A 75 1.93 -36.96 -23.56
C THR A 75 3.27 -37.69 -23.57
N PRO A 76 3.38 -38.94 -23.06
CA PRO A 76 4.58 -39.71 -23.27
C PRO A 76 4.68 -39.94 -24.78
N ALA A 77 5.83 -39.64 -25.34
CA ALA A 77 6.14 -39.93 -26.73
C ALA A 77 5.94 -41.43 -27.00
N THR A 78 4.85 -41.80 -27.67
CA THR A 78 4.73 -43.09 -28.36
C THR A 78 4.16 -42.89 -29.76
N ALA A 79 5.10 -42.82 -30.70
CA ALA A 79 5.17 -43.51 -31.99
C ALA A 79 3.92 -43.59 -32.91
N ASN A 80 4.08 -42.97 -34.10
CA ASN A 80 3.41 -43.17 -35.40
C ASN A 80 1.88 -42.92 -35.42
N GLU A 81 1.29 -42.20 -36.37
CA GLU A 81 1.29 -42.46 -37.82
C GLU A 81 1.38 -41.17 -38.66
N GLY A 82 1.74 -41.35 -39.94
CA GLY A 82 2.24 -40.30 -40.83
C GLY A 82 1.25 -39.23 -41.26
N GLY A 83 1.82 -38.08 -41.63
CA GLY A 83 1.12 -36.91 -42.16
C GLY A 83 1.73 -35.63 -41.59
N GLU A 84 2.69 -35.07 -42.34
CA GLU A 84 3.18 -33.69 -42.29
C GLU A 84 3.55 -33.12 -40.91
N ARG A 85 4.87 -33.09 -40.63
CA ARG A 85 5.45 -32.32 -39.53
C ARG A 85 5.33 -30.83 -39.84
N GLU A 86 4.17 -30.24 -39.59
CA GLU A 86 4.06 -28.80 -39.38
C GLU A 86 4.60 -28.45 -37.98
N GLU A 87 5.66 -27.65 -38.05
CA GLU A 87 6.20 -26.68 -37.10
C GLU A 87 5.61 -26.53 -35.69
N ALA A 88 6.55 -26.34 -34.77
CA ALA A 88 6.44 -25.53 -33.57
C ALA A 88 5.29 -25.90 -32.63
N GLY A 89 5.63 -26.68 -31.60
CA GLY A 89 4.86 -26.64 -30.35
C GLY A 89 4.64 -25.18 -29.92
N PRO A 90 3.53 -24.89 -29.21
CA PRO A 90 3.13 -23.51 -28.92
C PRO A 90 4.31 -22.73 -28.33
N PRO A 91 4.53 -21.47 -28.77
CA PRO A 91 5.67 -20.69 -28.33
C PRO A 91 5.73 -20.63 -26.81
N LEU A 92 6.96 -20.73 -26.25
CA LEU A 92 7.15 -20.67 -24.81
C LEU A 92 6.53 -19.39 -24.27
N PRO A 93 5.85 -19.44 -23.10
CA PRO A 93 5.27 -18.25 -22.51
C PRO A 93 6.37 -17.25 -22.16
N GLU A 94 6.15 -15.99 -22.53
CA GLU A 94 6.99 -14.86 -22.12
C GLU A 94 7.02 -14.70 -20.60
N THR A 95 8.14 -14.23 -20.05
CA THR A 95 8.36 -14.12 -18.58
C THR A 95 8.05 -12.72 -18.02
N LEU A 96 7.33 -11.90 -18.78
CA LEU A 96 7.07 -10.51 -18.41
C LEU A 96 6.12 -10.40 -17.20
N VAL A 97 6.56 -9.74 -16.13
CA VAL A 97 5.78 -9.48 -14.92
C VAL A 97 5.77 -7.99 -14.57
N ARG A 98 4.71 -7.53 -13.90
CA ARG A 98 4.59 -6.15 -13.41
C ARG A 98 5.13 -6.06 -11.99
N ILE A 99 6.11 -5.19 -11.76
CA ILE A 99 6.67 -4.91 -10.43
C ILE A 99 6.41 -3.43 -10.11
N PRO A 100 5.75 -3.10 -8.98
CA PRO A 100 5.53 -1.70 -8.59
C PRO A 100 6.85 -0.96 -8.32
N THR A 101 7.00 0.25 -8.85
CA THR A 101 8.22 1.08 -8.70
C THR A 101 8.03 2.29 -7.78
N GLU A 102 6.83 2.50 -7.24
CA GLU A 102 6.44 3.69 -6.46
C GLU A 102 7.33 3.93 -5.23
N HIS A 103 7.90 2.87 -4.66
CA HIS A 103 8.78 2.92 -3.49
C HIS A 103 10.27 2.72 -3.79
N ALA A 104 10.66 2.65 -5.07
CA ALA A 104 12.04 2.41 -5.46
C ALA A 104 13.03 3.48 -4.90
N PRO A 105 12.73 4.80 -4.93
CA PRO A 105 13.64 5.82 -4.40
C PRO A 105 13.83 5.72 -2.88
N THR A 106 12.76 5.43 -2.14
CA THR A 106 12.81 5.27 -0.68
C THR A 106 13.54 4.00 -0.24
N LEU A 107 13.51 2.94 -1.07
CA LEU A 107 14.29 1.73 -0.82
C LEU A 107 15.78 1.98 -1.07
N GLN A 108 16.13 2.65 -2.17
CA GLN A 108 17.52 3.03 -2.47
C GLN A 108 18.14 3.87 -1.34
N ALA A 109 17.44 4.90 -0.87
CA ALA A 109 17.91 5.74 0.23
C ALA A 109 18.10 4.97 1.55
N GLN A 110 17.25 3.99 1.84
CA GLN A 110 17.41 3.11 3.01
C GLN A 110 18.60 2.17 2.87
N THR A 111 18.81 1.60 1.68
CA THR A 111 19.97 0.76 1.40
C THR A 111 21.27 1.55 1.55
N GLU A 112 21.36 2.75 0.97
CA GLU A 112 22.51 3.64 1.11
C GLU A 112 22.76 4.04 2.58
N SER A 113 21.69 4.28 3.35
CA SER A 113 21.81 4.59 4.78
C SER A 113 22.35 3.40 5.59
N ILE A 114 21.91 2.17 5.27
CA ILE A 114 22.40 0.95 5.92
C ILE A 114 23.86 0.69 5.53
N GLU A 115 24.22 0.89 4.26
CA GLU A 115 25.58 0.72 3.77
C GLU A 115 26.55 1.75 4.36
N ALA A 116 26.12 3.01 4.48
CA ALA A 116 26.88 4.06 5.16
C ALA A 116 27.08 3.72 6.65
N ALA A 117 26.04 3.24 7.34
CA ALA A 117 26.17 2.82 8.73
C ALA A 117 27.13 1.62 8.90
N ALA A 118 27.14 0.67 7.96
CA ALA A 118 28.08 -0.45 7.96
C ALA A 118 29.52 -0.01 7.64
N ALA A 119 29.71 0.98 6.79
CA ALA A 119 31.02 1.55 6.47
C ALA A 119 31.62 2.34 7.65
N GLU A 120 30.79 3.09 8.38
CA GLU A 120 31.19 3.81 9.60
C GLU A 120 31.62 2.83 10.72
N ASP A 121 30.88 1.73 10.91
CA ASP A 121 31.23 0.67 11.88
C ASP A 121 32.55 -0.03 11.53
N ALA A 122 32.77 -0.33 10.24
CA ALA A 122 34.03 -0.88 9.76
C ALA A 122 35.22 0.08 9.92
N SER A 123 35.00 1.39 9.84
CA SER A 123 36.04 2.42 10.04
C SER A 123 36.45 2.58 11.51
N MET A 124 35.51 2.39 12.45
CA MET A 124 35.77 2.44 13.89
C MET A 124 36.43 1.16 14.43
N ALA A 125 36.34 0.05 13.69
CA ALA A 125 36.93 -1.24 14.05
C ALA A 125 38.40 -1.41 13.58
N SER A 126 38.95 -0.46 12.82
CA SER A 126 40.38 -0.40 12.48
C SER A 126 41.11 0.54 13.45
N PRO A 127 42.09 0.06 14.24
CA PRO A 127 42.81 0.85 15.25
C PRO A 127 43.78 1.88 14.66
#